data_AF-A0A954KIL1-F1
#
_entry.id   AF-A0A954KIL1-F1
#
_cell.length_a   1.000
_cell.length_b   1.000
_cell.length_c   1.000
_cell.angle_alpha   90.00
_cell.angle_beta   90.00
_cell.angle_gamma   90.00
#
_symmetry.space_group_name_H-M   'P 1'
#
loop_
_entity.id
_entity.type
_entity.pdbx_description
1 polymer ?
#
loop_
_entity_poly.entity_id
_entity_poly.type
_entity_poly.pdbx_seq_one_letter_code
_entity_poly.pdbx_strand_id
1 'polypeptide(L)'
;MELASGDMFTGRLLQWNDEHLEIDSVHFGVVHVKAESVRRIYRLTENPLLVYSGLTGVAGWNVHDTEWREDGPFLETSQDDAKISGDFQIPDKAMIEFELSWPQKPNFALVLGADPDLKEDKRQDGWRLEMWDQLLGVLREHKDIADVDRVAMILPSVKRVHLIAYLDQLEGSIQIFTADGSPAGKISVPPVEGTKPGRGIRIVNRHGTIRLERLRIARWNGQLPTSIPKGEIAYHLADGTTQLGIPQGFDADTREYMFKVGDDVKRSSEADVVMSERGPPEAVEARSMATMLQDGTRLSGQLERVEAASLVVQCPDISEALTIPQIGVRALVMSPTAAEKAAEEGSGRPGRLTIDGQNLAGWLIDGKKTDEAACFVWQPKTSRTSSAIKSRAAGEIVYREARKAVPVEQAQVRERPGANFLDIFLQKANTPPAERATTVDHNIHLRSGDIIPCNVLSI
;
A
#
# COMPACT_ATOMS: atom_id res chain seq x y z
N MET A 1 -15.49 4.60 -3.79
CA MET A 1 -15.09 4.14 -5.13
C MET A 1 -13.59 4.25 -5.26
N GLU A 2 -12.97 3.30 -5.95
CA GLU A 2 -11.55 3.24 -6.25
C GLU A 2 -11.36 3.20 -7.77
N LEU A 3 -10.42 4.01 -8.27
CA LEU A 3 -10.08 4.10 -9.69
C LEU A 3 -8.85 3.24 -10.00
N ALA A 4 -8.68 2.89 -11.28
CA ALA A 4 -7.56 2.17 -11.84
C ALA A 4 -6.20 2.80 -11.47
N SER A 5 -6.17 4.13 -11.35
CA SER A 5 -5.02 4.94 -10.93
C SER A 5 -4.64 4.80 -9.45
N GLY A 6 -5.49 4.16 -8.63
CA GLY A 6 -5.38 4.13 -7.18
C GLY A 6 -6.04 5.31 -6.48
N ASP A 7 -6.61 6.25 -7.24
CA ASP A 7 -7.44 7.33 -6.71
C ASP A 7 -8.67 6.77 -6.01
N MET A 8 -9.11 7.48 -4.97
CA MET A 8 -10.26 7.08 -4.17
C MET A 8 -11.26 8.23 -4.11
N PHE A 9 -12.49 7.94 -4.50
CA PHE A 9 -13.56 8.92 -4.57
C PHE A 9 -14.73 8.50 -3.68
N THR A 10 -15.23 9.41 -2.85
CA THR A 10 -16.38 9.19 -1.97
C THR A 10 -17.59 9.95 -2.49
N GLY A 11 -18.77 9.34 -2.37
CA GLY A 11 -20.02 9.92 -2.82
C GLY A 11 -21.11 8.87 -3.00
N ARG A 12 -22.29 9.33 -3.39
CA ARG A 12 -23.44 8.47 -3.68
C ARG A 12 -23.51 8.20 -5.18
N LEU A 13 -23.60 6.92 -5.57
CA LEU A 13 -23.80 6.54 -6.96
C LEU A 13 -25.21 6.96 -7.41
N LEU A 14 -25.30 7.75 -8.48
CA LEU A 14 -26.56 8.18 -9.09
C LEU A 14 -26.88 7.40 -10.35
N GLN A 15 -25.86 7.14 -11.17
CA GLN A 15 -26.02 6.42 -12.42
C GLN A 15 -24.75 5.67 -12.79
N TRP A 16 -24.92 4.59 -13.54
CA TRP A 16 -23.84 3.87 -14.21
C TRP A 16 -24.29 3.52 -15.62
N ASN A 17 -23.51 3.89 -16.63
CA ASN A 17 -23.65 3.44 -18.01
C ASN A 17 -22.29 2.98 -18.57
N ASP A 18 -22.24 2.64 -19.86
CA ASP A 18 -21.02 2.11 -20.49
C ASP A 18 -19.88 3.14 -20.58
N GLU A 19 -20.18 4.44 -20.52
CA GLU A 19 -19.20 5.51 -20.67
C GLU A 19 -18.74 6.06 -19.32
N HIS A 20 -19.67 6.31 -18.40
CA HIS A 20 -19.38 6.96 -17.13
C HIS A 20 -20.30 6.51 -15.99
N LEU A 21 -19.87 6.85 -14.77
CA LEU A 21 -20.65 6.81 -13.56
C LEU A 21 -20.91 8.25 -13.11
N GLU A 22 -22.13 8.54 -12.71
CA GLU A 22 -22.49 9.78 -12.04
C GLU A 22 -22.42 9.59 -10.53
N ILE A 23 -21.60 10.39 -9.86
CA ILE A 23 -21.41 10.34 -8.42
C ILE A 23 -21.75 11.70 -7.82
N ASP A 24 -22.65 11.71 -6.84
CA ASP A 24 -22.93 12.86 -5.99
C ASP A 24 -21.89 12.94 -4.86
N SER A 25 -20.93 13.84 -5.02
CA SER A 25 -19.84 14.08 -4.08
C SER A 25 -20.11 15.29 -3.18
N VAL A 26 -19.78 15.16 -1.91
CA VAL A 26 -19.90 16.25 -0.93
C VAL A 26 -19.10 17.49 -1.33
N HIS A 27 -17.94 17.30 -1.97
CA HIS A 27 -17.03 18.41 -2.31
C HIS A 27 -17.25 18.99 -3.70
N PHE A 28 -17.82 18.21 -4.62
CA PHE A 28 -17.83 18.55 -6.04
C PHE A 28 -19.23 18.57 -6.67
N GLY A 29 -20.26 18.17 -5.93
CA GLY A 29 -21.58 17.92 -6.51
C GLY A 29 -21.54 16.67 -7.41
N VAL A 30 -22.30 16.70 -8.51
CA VAL A 30 -22.34 15.58 -9.46
C VAL A 30 -21.07 15.58 -10.31
N VAL A 31 -20.37 14.44 -10.29
CA VAL A 31 -19.10 14.20 -11.00
C VAL A 31 -19.24 13.00 -11.92
N HIS A 32 -18.66 13.08 -13.12
CA HIS A 32 -18.66 12.03 -14.12
C HIS A 32 -17.31 11.31 -14.14
N VAL A 33 -17.30 10.08 -13.66
CA VAL A 33 -16.12 9.21 -13.63
C VAL A 33 -16.19 8.23 -14.79
N LYS A 34 -15.13 8.11 -15.58
CA LYS A 34 -15.09 7.18 -16.72
C LYS A 34 -15.30 5.74 -16.25
N ALA A 35 -16.23 5.02 -16.88
CA ALA A 35 -16.62 3.68 -16.45
C ALA A 35 -15.48 2.65 -16.55
N GLU A 36 -14.57 2.84 -17.50
CA GLU A 36 -13.35 2.02 -17.68
C GLU A 36 -12.29 2.30 -16.60
N SER A 37 -12.26 3.50 -16.05
CA SER A 37 -11.33 3.88 -14.98
C SER A 37 -11.75 3.36 -13.62
N VAL A 38 -12.97 2.84 -13.45
CA VAL A 38 -13.44 2.33 -12.16
C VAL A 38 -12.86 0.95 -11.88
N ARG A 39 -12.04 0.84 -10.84
CA ARG A 39 -11.48 -0.44 -10.40
C ARG A 39 -12.44 -1.16 -9.46
N ARG A 40 -12.94 -0.46 -8.43
CA ARG A 40 -13.87 -1.02 -7.44
C ARG A 40 -14.87 -0.01 -6.93
N ILE A 41 -16.07 -0.49 -6.60
CA ILE A 41 -17.08 0.25 -5.85
C ILE A 41 -17.45 -0.61 -4.65
N TYR A 42 -17.43 -0.03 -3.47
CA TYR A 42 -17.86 -0.70 -2.25
C TYR A 42 -18.38 0.35 -1.27
N ARG A 43 -19.28 -0.08 -0.40
CA ARG A 43 -19.80 0.77 0.67
C ARG A 43 -18.78 0.86 1.80
N LEU A 44 -18.56 2.07 2.31
CA LEU A 44 -17.70 2.32 3.48
C LEU A 44 -18.45 2.05 4.79
N THR A 45 -19.73 2.39 4.81
CA THR A 45 -20.67 2.09 5.90
C THR A 45 -21.55 0.92 5.50
N GLU A 46 -22.03 0.15 6.47
CA GLU A 46 -22.99 -0.96 6.23
C GLU A 46 -22.48 -2.06 5.28
N ASN A 47 -21.15 -2.20 5.15
CA ASN A 47 -20.54 -3.29 4.42
C ASN A 47 -20.14 -4.42 5.38
N PRO A 48 -20.91 -5.52 5.45
CA PRO A 48 -20.65 -6.59 6.41
C PRO A 48 -19.34 -7.34 6.16
N LEU A 49 -18.78 -7.24 4.95
CA LEU A 49 -17.50 -7.84 4.61
C LEU A 49 -16.32 -6.93 4.94
N LEU A 50 -16.50 -5.61 5.02
CA LEU A 50 -15.39 -4.68 5.25
C LEU A 50 -15.07 -4.58 6.74
N VAL A 51 -13.84 -4.96 7.11
CA VAL A 51 -13.36 -4.87 8.49
C VAL A 51 -12.60 -3.55 8.69
N TYR A 52 -11.77 -3.20 7.71
CA TYR A 52 -10.95 -2.00 7.76
C TYR A 52 -10.65 -1.49 6.34
N SER A 53 -10.70 -0.17 6.15
CA SER A 53 -10.53 0.45 4.82
C SER A 53 -9.70 1.73 4.88
N GLY A 54 -8.49 1.66 4.34
CA GLY A 54 -7.63 2.81 4.12
C GLY A 54 -6.66 3.09 5.27
N LEU A 55 -5.96 4.21 5.21
CA LEU A 55 -5.07 4.66 6.28
C LEU A 55 -5.67 5.91 6.89
N THR A 56 -6.03 5.85 8.17
CA THR A 56 -6.45 7.01 8.97
C THR A 56 -5.23 7.67 9.64
N GLY A 57 -4.09 7.68 8.95
CA GLY A 57 -2.82 8.06 9.56
C GLY A 57 -2.42 7.09 10.67
N VAL A 58 -1.88 7.60 11.79
CA VAL A 58 -1.47 6.77 12.94
C VAL A 58 -2.65 6.31 13.80
N ALA A 59 -3.85 6.85 13.57
CA ALA A 59 -5.05 6.41 14.29
C ALA A 59 -5.34 4.93 14.00
N GLY A 60 -5.57 4.14 15.06
CA GLY A 60 -5.72 2.68 14.98
C GLY A 60 -4.41 1.90 15.11
N TRP A 61 -3.28 2.59 15.15
CA TRP A 61 -1.97 1.98 15.36
C TRP A 61 -1.42 2.29 16.75
N ASN A 62 -0.88 1.28 17.39
CA ASN A 62 0.01 1.37 18.54
C ASN A 62 1.41 1.72 18.04
N VAL A 63 1.71 3.01 18.06
CA VAL A 63 3.04 3.55 17.78
C VAL A 63 3.76 3.70 19.11
N HIS A 64 4.94 3.12 19.23
CA HIS A 64 5.89 3.49 20.28
C HIS A 64 6.75 4.65 19.76
N ASP A 65 6.92 5.69 20.57
CA ASP A 65 7.78 6.86 20.28
C ASP A 65 7.41 7.65 18.99
N THR A 66 8.36 8.39 18.41
CA THR A 66 8.23 9.20 17.18
C THR A 66 8.71 8.46 15.92
N GLU A 67 8.76 7.13 15.95
CA GLU A 67 9.45 6.33 14.93
C GLU A 67 8.69 6.30 13.60
N TRP A 68 7.37 6.38 13.66
CA TRP A 68 6.48 6.42 12.52
C TRP A 68 5.80 7.79 12.44
N ARG A 69 5.71 8.32 11.22
CA ARG A 69 5.06 9.60 10.96
C ARG A 69 4.01 9.47 9.88
N GLU A 70 3.04 10.38 9.92
CA GLU A 70 2.15 10.62 8.79
C GLU A 70 2.91 11.41 7.72
N ASP A 71 2.92 10.90 6.49
CA ASP A 71 3.30 11.64 5.29
C ASP A 71 2.08 11.70 4.37
N GLY A 72 1.27 12.74 4.55
CA GLY A 72 -0.03 12.87 3.88
C GLY A 72 -0.98 11.70 4.22
N PRO A 73 -1.40 10.87 3.25
CA PRO A 73 -2.23 9.69 3.50
C PRO A 73 -1.47 8.50 4.08
N PHE A 74 -0.14 8.56 4.14
CA PHE A 74 0.70 7.39 4.28
C PHE A 74 1.35 7.32 5.64
N LEU A 75 1.72 6.11 6.05
CA LEU A 75 2.57 5.90 7.21
C LEU A 75 3.99 5.63 6.74
N GLU A 76 4.94 6.41 7.22
CA GLU A 76 6.33 6.31 6.80
C GLU A 76 7.26 6.25 8.01
N THR A 77 8.32 5.46 7.87
CA THR A 77 9.49 5.52 8.75
C THR A 77 10.77 5.38 7.95
N SER A 78 11.83 6.00 8.46
CA SER A 78 13.20 5.82 8.00
C SER A 78 14.13 5.41 9.14
N GLN A 79 13.56 5.07 10.30
CA GLN A 79 14.30 4.68 11.49
C GLN A 79 14.49 3.17 11.47
N ASP A 80 15.73 2.74 11.69
CA ASP A 80 16.08 1.34 11.78
C ASP A 80 15.43 0.70 13.02
N ASP A 81 14.97 -0.53 12.84
CA ASP A 81 14.21 -1.34 13.79
C ASP A 81 12.90 -0.72 14.31
N ALA A 82 12.39 0.33 13.65
CA ALA A 82 11.14 0.97 14.01
C ALA A 82 9.94 0.03 13.88
N LYS A 83 9.00 0.10 14.83
CA LYS A 83 7.86 -0.84 14.91
C LYS A 83 6.54 -0.12 15.05
N ILE A 84 5.53 -0.66 14.37
CA ILE A 84 4.15 -0.23 14.50
C ILE A 84 3.25 -1.46 14.46
N SER A 85 2.27 -1.52 15.36
CA SER A 85 1.29 -2.62 15.42
C SER A 85 -0.12 -2.06 15.53
N GLY A 86 -1.13 -2.71 14.97
CA GLY A 86 -2.53 -2.30 15.15
C GLY A 86 -3.43 -3.51 15.37
N ASP A 87 -4.44 -3.37 16.23
CA ASP A 87 -5.46 -4.40 16.47
C ASP A 87 -6.66 -4.13 15.55
N PHE A 88 -6.67 -4.77 14.39
CA PHE A 88 -7.68 -4.55 13.36
C PHE A 88 -8.84 -5.54 13.43
N GLN A 89 -8.89 -6.38 14.46
CA GLN A 89 -9.88 -7.46 14.56
C GLN A 89 -9.89 -8.35 13.29
N ILE A 90 -8.70 -8.73 12.80
CA ILE A 90 -8.60 -9.62 11.63
C ILE A 90 -9.45 -10.87 11.86
N PRO A 91 -10.38 -11.21 10.96
CA PRO A 91 -11.23 -12.38 11.10
C PRO A 91 -10.45 -13.68 10.87
N ASP A 92 -11.06 -14.79 11.28
CA ASP A 92 -10.53 -16.16 11.06
C ASP A 92 -10.17 -16.43 9.60
N LYS A 93 -11.00 -15.92 8.68
CA LYS A 93 -10.74 -15.91 7.23
C LYS A 93 -10.78 -14.48 6.72
N ALA A 94 -9.63 -14.00 6.23
CA ALA A 94 -9.45 -12.60 5.85
C ALA A 94 -8.85 -12.46 4.44
N MET A 95 -9.33 -11.47 3.70
CA MET A 95 -8.61 -10.88 2.59
C MET A 95 -7.92 -9.62 3.11
N ILE A 96 -6.60 -9.52 2.94
CA ILE A 96 -5.79 -8.39 3.39
C ILE A 96 -5.03 -7.84 2.18
N GLU A 97 -5.39 -6.64 1.75
CA GLU A 97 -4.75 -5.94 0.64
C GLU A 97 -3.87 -4.83 1.19
N PHE A 98 -2.63 -4.77 0.73
CA PHE A 98 -1.67 -3.78 1.20
C PHE A 98 -0.73 -3.34 0.08
N GLU A 99 -0.22 -2.12 0.23
CA GLU A 99 0.76 -1.53 -0.67
C GLU A 99 1.89 -0.92 0.16
N LEU A 100 3.11 -1.36 -0.13
CA LEU A 100 4.33 -0.86 0.50
C LEU A 100 5.23 -0.25 -0.58
N SER A 101 5.85 0.88 -0.27
CA SER A 101 6.83 1.51 -1.15
C SER A 101 8.09 1.94 -0.39
N TRP A 102 9.17 2.15 -1.16
CA TRP A 102 10.48 2.51 -0.63
C TRP A 102 11.30 3.31 -1.66
N PRO A 103 12.02 4.35 -1.24
CA PRO A 103 12.92 5.08 -2.14
C PRO A 103 14.24 4.33 -2.39
N GLN A 104 14.76 3.60 -1.40
CA GLN A 104 15.98 2.78 -1.49
C GLN A 104 15.68 1.32 -1.19
N LYS A 105 16.69 0.45 -1.26
CA LYS A 105 16.54 -0.99 -0.99
C LYS A 105 15.85 -1.19 0.37
N PRO A 106 14.72 -1.90 0.41
CA PRO A 106 13.96 -2.08 1.64
C PRO A 106 14.53 -3.24 2.47
N ASN A 107 14.34 -3.19 3.78
CA ASN A 107 14.50 -4.34 4.66
C ASN A 107 13.43 -4.26 5.76
N PHE A 108 12.37 -5.03 5.63
CA PHE A 108 11.23 -4.99 6.54
C PHE A 108 10.65 -6.38 6.80
N ALA A 109 9.79 -6.45 7.82
CA ALA A 109 8.84 -7.53 8.02
C ALA A 109 7.42 -6.94 8.15
N LEU A 110 6.47 -7.48 7.39
CA LEU A 110 5.03 -7.27 7.56
C LEU A 110 4.43 -8.55 8.12
N VAL A 111 3.76 -8.46 9.26
CA VAL A 111 3.18 -9.59 9.98
C VAL A 111 1.66 -9.48 9.96
N LEU A 112 0.99 -10.50 9.42
CA LEU A 112 -0.46 -10.60 9.31
C LEU A 112 -1.00 -11.58 10.33
N GLY A 113 -2.11 -11.26 11.00
CA GLY A 113 -2.61 -12.09 12.10
C GLY A 113 -1.61 -12.15 13.26
N ALA A 114 -1.02 -10.99 13.59
CA ALA A 114 -0.16 -10.84 14.74
C ALA A 114 -0.98 -10.82 16.05
N ASP A 115 -0.36 -11.21 17.15
CA ASP A 115 -0.85 -10.86 18.48
C ASP A 115 -0.61 -9.37 18.73
N PRO A 116 -1.66 -8.53 18.84
CA PRO A 116 -1.50 -7.08 19.02
C PRO A 116 -0.89 -6.71 20.38
N ASP A 117 -0.93 -7.60 21.38
CA ASP A 117 -0.40 -7.36 22.72
C ASP A 117 1.08 -7.77 22.85
N LEU A 118 1.61 -8.48 21.85
CA LEU A 118 3.00 -8.90 21.82
C LEU A 118 3.92 -7.71 21.50
N LYS A 119 4.80 -7.38 22.45
CA LYS A 119 5.76 -6.27 22.31
C LYS A 119 7.01 -6.62 21.50
N GLU A 120 7.39 -7.89 21.51
CA GLU A 120 8.60 -8.37 20.85
C GLU A 120 8.29 -8.86 19.43
N ASP A 121 9.20 -8.60 18.49
CA ASP A 121 9.11 -9.19 17.15
C ASP A 121 9.60 -10.64 17.21
N LYS A 122 8.67 -11.57 17.39
CA LYS A 122 8.95 -13.01 17.41
C LYS A 122 8.63 -13.62 16.04
N ARG A 123 9.48 -14.52 15.56
CA ARG A 123 9.24 -15.22 14.29
C ARG A 123 7.97 -16.07 14.30
N GLN A 124 7.59 -16.56 15.48
CA GLN A 124 6.38 -17.35 15.68
C GLN A 124 5.10 -16.51 15.73
N ASP A 125 5.20 -15.19 15.60
CA ASP A 125 4.05 -14.29 15.59
C ASP A 125 3.58 -14.02 14.16
N GLY A 126 2.29 -14.29 13.93
CA GLY A 126 1.60 -14.18 12.65
C GLY A 126 2.28 -14.80 11.41
N TRP A 127 1.73 -14.46 10.25
CA TRP A 127 2.23 -14.82 8.93
C TRP A 127 3.10 -13.69 8.41
N ARG A 128 4.35 -13.96 8.08
CA ARG A 128 5.34 -12.90 7.87
C ARG A 128 5.73 -12.80 6.42
N LEU A 129 5.58 -11.61 5.84
CA LEU A 129 6.26 -11.24 4.61
C LEU A 129 7.55 -10.51 4.98
N GLU A 130 8.69 -11.09 4.62
CA GLU A 130 10.01 -10.55 4.97
C GLU A 130 10.90 -10.34 3.74
N MET A 131 11.70 -9.28 3.80
CA MET A 131 12.79 -9.06 2.87
C MET A 131 14.05 -9.84 3.27
N TRP A 132 14.56 -10.65 2.35
CA TRP A 132 15.87 -11.32 2.43
C TRP A 132 16.72 -10.91 1.24
N ASP A 133 17.56 -9.91 1.46
CA ASP A 133 18.35 -9.29 0.40
C ASP A 133 17.46 -8.70 -0.72
N GLN A 134 17.27 -9.41 -1.83
CA GLN A 134 16.37 -9.03 -2.94
C GLN A 134 15.12 -9.91 -3.00
N LEU A 135 14.99 -10.90 -2.14
CA LEU A 135 13.86 -11.83 -2.13
C LEU A 135 12.80 -11.32 -1.15
N LEU A 136 11.58 -11.11 -1.63
CA LEU A 136 10.41 -11.02 -0.75
C LEU A 136 9.86 -12.44 -0.57
N GLY A 137 9.90 -12.94 0.66
CA GLY A 137 9.38 -14.26 1.02
C GLY A 137 8.20 -14.16 1.96
N VAL A 138 7.36 -15.20 1.97
CA VAL A 138 6.35 -15.44 2.99
C VAL A 138 6.78 -16.62 3.84
N LEU A 139 6.66 -16.50 5.16
CA LEU A 139 7.00 -17.56 6.10
C LEU A 139 5.99 -17.62 7.26
N ARG A 140 5.89 -18.80 7.85
CA ARG A 140 5.22 -19.00 9.14
C ARG A 140 6.04 -20.02 9.93
N GLU A 141 6.43 -19.66 11.14
CA GLU A 141 7.02 -20.57 12.12
C GLU A 141 6.01 -20.78 13.25
N HIS A 142 5.72 -22.02 13.64
CA HIS A 142 4.87 -22.29 14.79
C HIS A 142 5.28 -23.61 15.47
N LYS A 143 5.78 -23.51 16.70
CA LYS A 143 6.47 -24.60 17.40
C LYS A 143 7.62 -25.17 16.54
N ASP A 144 7.55 -26.45 16.19
CA ASP A 144 8.58 -27.19 15.45
C ASP A 144 8.26 -27.30 13.96
N ILE A 145 7.25 -26.57 13.48
CA ILE A 145 6.82 -26.57 12.08
C ILE A 145 7.08 -25.18 11.50
N ALA A 146 7.67 -25.16 10.30
CA ALA A 146 7.82 -23.95 9.53
C ALA A 146 7.53 -24.24 8.05
N ASP A 147 6.93 -23.27 7.36
CA ASP A 147 6.81 -23.29 5.92
C ASP A 147 7.19 -21.91 5.36
N VAL A 148 7.72 -21.93 4.13
CA VAL A 148 8.28 -20.76 3.47
C VAL A 148 8.11 -20.85 1.96
N ASP A 149 7.75 -19.73 1.35
CA ASP A 149 7.66 -19.60 -0.10
C ASP A 149 8.20 -18.24 -0.57
N ARG A 150 8.58 -18.18 -1.85
CA ARG A 150 9.00 -16.95 -2.52
C ARG A 150 7.76 -16.23 -3.04
N VAL A 151 7.64 -14.94 -2.72
CA VAL A 151 6.58 -14.07 -3.25
C VAL A 151 7.06 -13.30 -4.48
N ALA A 152 8.24 -12.66 -4.41
CA ALA A 152 8.76 -11.85 -5.50
C ALA A 152 10.27 -11.63 -5.41
N MET A 153 10.89 -11.27 -6.53
CA MET A 153 12.24 -10.71 -6.57
C MET A 153 12.16 -9.19 -6.70
N ILE A 154 12.70 -8.49 -5.72
CA ILE A 154 12.72 -7.03 -5.60
C ILE A 154 14.05 -6.51 -6.18
N LEU A 155 14.04 -6.29 -7.49
CA LEU A 155 15.17 -5.66 -8.18
C LEU A 155 15.30 -4.18 -7.78
N PRO A 156 16.48 -3.54 -7.93
CA PRO A 156 16.67 -2.14 -7.57
C PRO A 156 15.72 -1.13 -8.22
N SER A 157 15.17 -1.47 -9.40
CA SER A 157 14.16 -0.69 -10.12
C SER A 157 12.77 -0.78 -9.51
N VAL A 158 12.46 -1.84 -8.75
CA VAL A 158 11.19 -2.04 -8.07
C VAL A 158 11.19 -1.23 -6.78
N LYS A 159 10.27 -0.27 -6.68
CA LYS A 159 10.15 0.67 -5.55
C LYS A 159 8.86 0.48 -4.75
N ARG A 160 8.08 -0.53 -5.10
CA ARG A 160 6.73 -0.75 -4.59
C ARG A 160 6.31 -2.19 -4.78
N VAL A 161 5.49 -2.69 -3.86
CA VAL A 161 4.69 -3.91 -4.02
C VAL A 161 3.25 -3.64 -3.63
N HIS A 162 2.31 -4.20 -4.39
CA HIS A 162 0.89 -4.22 -4.08
C HIS A 162 0.42 -5.67 -4.13
N LEU A 163 0.07 -6.19 -2.96
CA LEU A 163 -0.26 -7.59 -2.75
C LEU A 163 -1.60 -7.75 -2.05
N ILE A 164 -2.22 -8.90 -2.28
CA ILE A 164 -3.48 -9.33 -1.65
C ILE A 164 -3.22 -10.70 -1.03
N ALA A 165 -3.34 -10.80 0.29
CA ALA A 165 -3.21 -12.03 1.04
C ALA A 165 -4.60 -12.57 1.41
N TYR A 166 -4.87 -13.83 1.07
CA TYR A 166 -6.00 -14.60 1.54
C TYR A 166 -5.52 -15.50 2.67
N LEU A 167 -5.94 -15.18 3.89
CA LEU A 167 -5.49 -15.79 5.12
C LEU A 167 -6.62 -16.65 5.70
N ASP A 168 -6.36 -17.95 5.89
CA ASP A 168 -7.21 -18.86 6.67
C ASP A 168 -6.47 -19.27 7.95
N GLN A 169 -6.83 -18.66 9.07
CA GLN A 169 -6.19 -18.92 10.36
C GLN A 169 -6.64 -20.24 10.97
N LEU A 170 -7.81 -20.77 10.57
CA LEU A 170 -8.37 -22.03 11.08
C LEU A 170 -7.80 -23.24 10.35
N GLU A 171 -7.52 -23.10 9.05
CA GLU A 171 -6.83 -24.13 8.28
C GLU A 171 -5.31 -24.01 8.40
N GLY A 172 -4.80 -22.82 8.79
CA GLY A 172 -3.37 -22.57 8.84
C GLY A 172 -2.80 -22.45 7.45
N SER A 173 -3.37 -21.55 6.62
CA SER A 173 -2.87 -21.29 5.28
C SER A 173 -2.92 -19.81 4.91
N ILE A 174 -1.99 -19.41 4.05
CA ILE A 174 -2.00 -18.09 3.41
C ILE A 174 -1.67 -18.25 1.92
N GLN A 175 -2.37 -17.47 1.10
CA GLN A 175 -2.17 -17.41 -0.34
C GLN A 175 -2.05 -15.95 -0.75
N ILE A 176 -0.96 -15.61 -1.42
CA ILE A 176 -0.60 -14.25 -1.79
C ILE A 176 -0.78 -14.11 -3.30
N PHE A 177 -1.42 -13.02 -3.69
CA PHE A 177 -1.62 -12.63 -5.08
C PHE A 177 -1.05 -11.23 -5.29
N THR A 178 -0.59 -10.95 -6.49
CA THR A 178 -0.35 -9.58 -6.95
C THR A 178 -1.68 -8.86 -7.19
N ALA A 179 -1.64 -7.54 -7.27
CA ALA A 179 -2.82 -6.71 -7.53
C ALA A 179 -3.55 -7.04 -8.84
N ASP A 180 -2.85 -7.68 -9.79
CA ASP A 180 -3.42 -8.17 -11.04
C ASP A 180 -4.19 -9.50 -10.91
N GLY A 181 -4.19 -10.09 -9.71
CA GLY A 181 -4.80 -11.40 -9.45
C GLY A 181 -3.90 -12.59 -9.83
N SER A 182 -2.64 -12.36 -10.20
CA SER A 182 -1.69 -13.46 -10.41
C SER A 182 -1.24 -14.07 -9.07
N PRO A 183 -1.17 -15.41 -8.94
CA PRO A 183 -0.62 -16.04 -7.74
C PRO A 183 0.86 -15.69 -7.56
N ALA A 184 1.24 -15.32 -6.34
CA ALA A 184 2.60 -14.89 -6.00
C ALA A 184 3.29 -15.81 -4.98
N GLY A 185 2.56 -16.40 -4.03
CA GLY A 185 3.13 -17.35 -3.08
C GLY A 185 2.09 -18.04 -2.21
N LYS A 186 2.41 -19.21 -1.66
CA LYS A 186 1.51 -19.99 -0.81
C LYS A 186 2.28 -20.80 0.21
N ILE A 187 1.83 -20.76 1.46
CA ILE A 187 2.35 -21.63 2.53
C ILE A 187 1.21 -22.17 3.39
N SER A 188 1.45 -23.29 4.07
CA SER A 188 0.53 -23.87 5.04
C SER A 188 1.28 -24.40 6.25
N VAL A 189 0.85 -23.94 7.42
CA VAL A 189 1.32 -24.38 8.73
C VAL A 189 0.09 -24.58 9.58
N PRO A 190 -0.33 -25.85 9.84
CA PRO A 190 -1.54 -26.14 10.58
C PRO A 190 -1.55 -25.43 11.95
N PRO A 191 -2.72 -24.93 12.40
CA PRO A 191 -2.80 -24.34 13.73
C PRO A 191 -2.57 -25.42 14.78
N VAL A 192 -1.92 -25.02 15.86
CA VAL A 192 -1.79 -25.84 17.05
C VAL A 192 -3.06 -25.74 17.87
N GLU A 193 -3.50 -26.87 18.41
CA GLU A 193 -4.64 -26.92 19.33
C GLU A 193 -4.49 -25.93 20.49
N GLY A 194 -5.53 -25.10 20.71
CA GLY A 194 -5.56 -24.09 21.75
C GLY A 194 -4.95 -22.73 21.37
N THR A 195 -4.32 -22.60 20.20
CA THR A 195 -3.84 -21.30 19.71
C THR A 195 -5.01 -20.48 19.16
N LYS A 196 -5.13 -19.22 19.58
CA LYS A 196 -6.15 -18.29 19.07
C LYS A 196 -5.66 -17.64 17.76
N PRO A 197 -6.57 -17.38 16.79
CA PRO A 197 -6.27 -16.55 15.63
C PRO A 197 -5.75 -15.17 16.06
N GLY A 198 -4.75 -14.68 15.36
CA GLY A 198 -4.22 -13.34 15.58
C GLY A 198 -5.13 -12.29 14.95
N ARG A 199 -5.15 -11.10 15.57
CA ARG A 199 -6.10 -10.04 15.22
C ARG A 199 -5.43 -8.79 14.66
N GLY A 200 -4.10 -8.72 14.75
CA GLY A 200 -3.34 -7.52 14.45
C GLY A 200 -2.52 -7.60 13.17
N ILE A 201 -2.02 -6.43 12.78
CA ILE A 201 -0.95 -6.28 11.79
C ILE A 201 0.22 -5.62 12.47
N ARG A 202 1.44 -6.09 12.18
CA ARG A 202 2.67 -5.43 12.61
C ARG A 202 3.58 -5.14 11.42
N ILE A 203 4.23 -3.98 11.44
CA ILE A 203 5.31 -3.65 10.51
C ILE A 203 6.56 -3.36 11.32
N VAL A 204 7.67 -3.97 10.89
CA VAL A 204 9.01 -3.74 11.44
C VAL A 204 9.91 -3.26 10.31
N ASN A 205 10.39 -2.02 10.39
CA ASN A 205 11.38 -1.49 9.45
C ASN A 205 12.78 -1.85 9.94
N ARG A 206 13.37 -2.96 9.46
CA ARG A 206 14.71 -3.38 9.89
C ARG A 206 15.79 -2.42 9.39
N HIS A 207 15.65 -1.91 8.16
CA HIS A 207 16.55 -0.88 7.63
C HIS A 207 15.94 -0.13 6.44
N GLY A 208 16.38 1.12 6.28
CA GLY A 208 16.02 1.95 5.14
C GLY A 208 14.75 2.75 5.38
N THR A 209 14.09 3.16 4.30
CA THR A 209 12.82 3.90 4.37
C THR A 209 11.71 3.05 3.78
N ILE A 210 10.61 2.91 4.51
CA ILE A 210 9.42 2.21 4.07
C ILE A 210 8.19 3.08 4.30
N ARG A 211 7.24 2.96 3.38
CA ARG A 211 5.95 3.59 3.45
C ARG A 211 4.83 2.58 3.25
N LEU A 212 3.84 2.60 4.12
CA LEU A 212 2.56 1.94 3.93
C LEU A 212 1.62 2.91 3.22
N GLU A 213 1.22 2.57 2.00
CA GLU A 213 0.37 3.41 1.15
C GLU A 213 -1.10 2.97 1.16
N ARG A 214 -1.32 1.68 1.43
CA ARG A 214 -2.63 1.05 1.43
C ARG A 214 -2.72 -0.06 2.46
N LEU A 215 -3.87 -0.13 3.13
CA LEU A 215 -4.29 -1.29 3.91
C LEU A 215 -5.82 -1.42 3.82
N ARG A 216 -6.29 -2.61 3.44
CA ARG A 216 -7.71 -2.98 3.47
C ARG A 216 -7.84 -4.39 3.98
N ILE A 217 -8.78 -4.60 4.90
CA ILE A 217 -9.08 -5.90 5.50
C ILE A 217 -10.56 -6.18 5.28
N ALA A 218 -10.84 -7.34 4.71
CA ALA A 218 -12.20 -7.81 4.48
C ALA A 218 -12.36 -9.25 4.98
N ARG A 219 -13.58 -9.60 5.40
CA ARG A 219 -13.99 -10.99 5.62
C ARG A 219 -13.93 -11.73 4.30
N TRP A 220 -13.45 -12.96 4.36
CA TRP A 220 -13.30 -13.82 3.20
C TRP A 220 -14.04 -15.13 3.42
N ASN A 221 -14.73 -15.62 2.39
CA ASN A 221 -15.55 -16.83 2.43
C ASN A 221 -14.75 -18.13 2.20
N GLY A 222 -13.44 -18.05 1.93
CA GLY A 222 -12.60 -19.20 1.58
C GLY A 222 -12.44 -19.46 0.07
N GLN A 223 -13.17 -18.74 -0.78
CA GLN A 223 -13.05 -18.85 -2.24
C GLN A 223 -12.03 -17.86 -2.78
N LEU A 224 -11.00 -18.38 -3.46
CA LEU A 224 -9.98 -17.56 -4.10
C LEU A 224 -10.57 -16.75 -5.26
N PRO A 225 -9.98 -15.60 -5.58
CA PRO A 225 -10.43 -14.79 -6.70
C PRO A 225 -10.27 -15.56 -8.00
N THR A 226 -11.32 -15.56 -8.82
CA THR A 226 -11.24 -15.97 -10.21
C THR A 226 -10.81 -14.79 -11.07
N SER A 227 -10.14 -15.04 -12.19
CA SER A 227 -9.87 -13.99 -13.16
C SER A 227 -11.18 -13.36 -13.63
N ILE A 228 -11.21 -12.04 -13.70
CA ILE A 228 -12.36 -11.28 -14.18
C ILE A 228 -12.12 -10.99 -15.67
N PRO A 229 -12.93 -11.54 -16.60
CA PRO A 229 -12.78 -11.28 -18.03
C PRO A 229 -12.87 -9.80 -18.37
N LYS A 230 -12.19 -9.37 -19.45
CA LYS A 230 -12.26 -7.98 -19.93
C LYS A 230 -13.71 -7.64 -20.28
N GLY A 231 -14.20 -6.52 -19.74
CA GLY A 231 -15.59 -6.06 -19.92
C GLY A 231 -16.57 -6.54 -18.84
N GLU A 232 -16.22 -7.59 -18.09
CA GLU A 232 -17.03 -8.09 -16.98
C GLU A 232 -16.65 -7.45 -15.64
N ILE A 233 -17.54 -7.62 -14.68
CA ILE A 233 -17.43 -7.15 -13.30
C ILE A 233 -17.79 -8.29 -12.37
N ALA A 234 -16.98 -8.47 -11.33
CA ALA A 234 -17.30 -9.30 -10.18
C ALA A 234 -18.16 -8.52 -9.20
N TYR A 235 -19.42 -8.93 -9.05
CA TYR A 235 -20.34 -8.49 -8.03
C TYR A 235 -20.25 -9.43 -6.84
N HIS A 236 -19.59 -8.97 -5.78
CA HIS A 236 -19.52 -9.65 -4.50
C HIS A 236 -20.78 -9.32 -3.70
N LEU A 237 -21.47 -10.36 -3.26
CA LEU A 237 -22.77 -10.26 -2.60
C LEU A 237 -22.64 -10.40 -1.08
N ALA A 238 -23.65 -9.92 -0.35
CA ALA A 238 -23.69 -9.93 1.11
C ALA A 238 -23.70 -11.36 1.69
N ASP A 239 -24.16 -12.34 0.93
CA ASP A 239 -24.09 -13.77 1.28
C ASP A 239 -22.69 -14.38 1.08
N GLY A 240 -21.75 -13.58 0.59
CA GLY A 240 -20.36 -13.98 0.32
C GLY A 240 -20.15 -14.61 -1.05
N THR A 241 -21.17 -14.77 -1.89
CA THR A 241 -21.00 -15.29 -3.25
C THR A 241 -20.52 -14.20 -4.22
N THR A 242 -19.87 -14.61 -5.30
CA THR A 242 -19.44 -13.71 -6.38
C THR A 242 -20.16 -14.06 -7.67
N GLN A 243 -20.69 -13.05 -8.36
CA GLN A 243 -21.30 -13.18 -9.69
C GLN A 243 -20.53 -12.34 -10.70
N LEU A 244 -20.14 -12.97 -11.81
CA LEU A 244 -19.57 -12.26 -12.94
C LEU A 244 -20.68 -11.81 -13.90
N GLY A 245 -20.61 -10.57 -14.38
CA GLY A 245 -21.56 -10.06 -15.35
C GLY A 245 -21.13 -8.76 -16.00
N ILE A 246 -21.78 -8.43 -17.11
CA ILE A 246 -21.55 -7.18 -17.84
C ILE A 246 -22.44 -6.10 -17.23
N PRO A 247 -21.91 -4.96 -16.75
CA PRO A 247 -22.73 -3.88 -16.23
C PRO A 247 -23.72 -3.41 -17.30
N GLN A 248 -24.97 -3.16 -16.89
CA GLN A 248 -26.01 -2.55 -17.73
C GLN A 248 -26.45 -1.21 -17.12
N GLY A 249 -26.29 -1.05 -15.80
CA GLY A 249 -26.32 0.23 -15.16
C GLY A 249 -26.70 0.18 -13.69
N PHE A 250 -27.06 1.34 -13.16
CA PHE A 250 -27.56 1.51 -11.79
C PHE A 250 -28.80 2.39 -11.82
N ASP A 251 -29.85 1.95 -11.13
CA ASP A 251 -31.10 2.69 -10.95
C ASP A 251 -31.09 3.34 -9.56
N ALA A 252 -31.00 4.67 -9.50
CA ALA A 252 -30.97 5.41 -8.23
C ALA A 252 -32.30 5.41 -7.47
N ASP A 253 -33.43 5.30 -8.17
CA ASP A 253 -34.75 5.34 -7.55
C ASP A 253 -35.03 4.04 -6.80
N THR A 254 -34.66 2.90 -7.41
CA THR A 254 -34.79 1.57 -6.78
C THR A 254 -33.54 1.12 -6.02
N ARG A 255 -32.41 1.82 -6.20
CA ARG A 255 -31.09 1.45 -5.67
C ARG A 255 -30.69 0.03 -6.09
N GLU A 256 -30.79 -0.26 -7.39
CA GLU A 256 -30.48 -1.58 -7.94
C GLU A 256 -29.34 -1.52 -8.96
N TYR A 257 -28.41 -2.47 -8.84
CA TYR A 257 -27.47 -2.80 -9.90
C TYR A 257 -28.15 -3.66 -10.96
N MET A 258 -27.92 -3.33 -12.22
CA MET A 258 -28.36 -4.11 -13.37
C MET A 258 -27.14 -4.65 -14.11
N PHE A 259 -27.07 -5.95 -14.33
CA PHE A 259 -25.97 -6.57 -15.05
C PHE A 259 -26.41 -7.82 -15.80
N LYS A 260 -25.82 -8.06 -16.97
CA LYS A 260 -26.10 -9.20 -17.82
C LYS A 260 -25.26 -10.40 -17.39
N VAL A 261 -25.91 -11.54 -17.16
CA VAL A 261 -25.27 -12.83 -16.89
C VAL A 261 -25.76 -13.82 -17.96
N GLY A 262 -24.88 -14.20 -18.89
CA GLY A 262 -25.29 -14.93 -20.08
C GLY A 262 -26.22 -14.08 -20.95
N ASP A 263 -27.48 -14.52 -21.11
CA ASP A 263 -28.52 -13.78 -21.83
C ASP A 263 -29.53 -13.05 -20.94
N ASP A 264 -29.47 -13.30 -19.63
CA ASP A 264 -30.40 -12.72 -18.67
C ASP A 264 -29.86 -11.42 -18.08
N VAL A 265 -30.74 -10.43 -17.90
CA VAL A 265 -30.44 -9.23 -17.11
C VAL A 265 -30.86 -9.49 -15.67
N LYS A 266 -29.88 -9.52 -14.78
CA LYS A 266 -30.11 -9.63 -13.34
C LYS A 266 -30.20 -8.25 -12.71
N ARG A 267 -31.06 -8.16 -11.69
CA ARG A 267 -31.16 -7.03 -10.77
C ARG A 267 -30.75 -7.50 -9.38
N SER A 268 -29.93 -6.70 -8.72
CA SER A 268 -29.54 -6.90 -7.33
C SER A 268 -29.63 -5.58 -6.59
N SER A 269 -30.17 -5.59 -5.37
CA SER A 269 -30.22 -4.39 -4.56
C SER A 269 -28.80 -3.92 -4.20
N GLU A 270 -28.62 -2.61 -4.01
CA GLU A 270 -27.37 -2.03 -3.52
C GLU A 270 -27.00 -2.59 -2.14
N ALA A 271 -27.99 -2.98 -1.33
CA ALA A 271 -27.77 -3.61 -0.03
C ALA A 271 -27.18 -5.04 -0.17
N ASP A 272 -27.53 -5.76 -1.23
CA ASP A 272 -27.00 -7.10 -1.49
C ASP A 272 -25.64 -7.05 -2.16
N VAL A 273 -25.35 -6.04 -2.99
CA VAL A 273 -24.01 -5.87 -3.59
C VAL A 273 -23.10 -5.14 -2.58
N VAL A 274 -22.12 -5.87 -2.05
CA VAL A 274 -21.17 -5.31 -1.07
C VAL A 274 -19.90 -4.77 -1.74
N MET A 275 -19.57 -5.28 -2.93
CA MET A 275 -18.48 -4.77 -3.76
C MET A 275 -18.72 -5.11 -5.23
N SER A 276 -18.44 -4.17 -6.13
CA SER A 276 -18.28 -4.39 -7.56
C SER A 276 -16.82 -4.18 -7.91
N GLU A 277 -16.21 -5.13 -8.62
CA GLU A 277 -14.79 -5.09 -8.98
C GLU A 277 -14.59 -5.42 -10.46
N ARG A 278 -13.86 -4.57 -11.18
CA ARG A 278 -13.37 -4.89 -12.53
C ARG A 278 -12.11 -5.73 -12.44
N GLY A 279 -11.70 -6.39 -13.52
CA GLY A 279 -10.35 -6.94 -13.65
C GLY A 279 -9.26 -5.88 -13.46
N PRO A 280 -7.99 -6.30 -13.33
CA PRO A 280 -6.91 -5.38 -13.05
C PRO A 280 -6.73 -4.35 -14.16
N PRO A 281 -6.36 -3.11 -13.80
CA PRO A 281 -6.23 -2.05 -14.78
C PRO A 281 -5.04 -2.31 -15.70
N GLU A 282 -5.13 -1.79 -16.92
CA GLU A 282 -3.92 -1.59 -17.74
C GLU A 282 -2.98 -0.61 -17.02
N ALA A 283 -1.70 -0.65 -17.36
CA ALA A 283 -0.69 0.16 -16.68
C ALA A 283 -1.06 1.66 -16.73
N VAL A 284 -1.22 2.27 -15.56
CA VAL A 284 -1.58 3.69 -15.45
C VAL A 284 -0.33 4.55 -15.48
N GLU A 285 -0.36 5.62 -16.29
CA GLU A 285 0.73 6.58 -16.35
C GLU A 285 0.93 7.31 -15.01
N ALA A 286 2.19 7.58 -14.67
CA ALA A 286 2.54 8.34 -13.49
C ALA A 286 1.93 9.75 -13.54
N ARG A 287 1.32 10.18 -12.43
CA ARG A 287 0.71 11.51 -12.29
C ARG A 287 1.67 12.49 -11.63
N SER A 288 1.63 13.76 -12.05
CA SER A 288 2.52 14.81 -11.54
C SER A 288 2.08 15.39 -10.19
N MET A 289 0.83 15.16 -9.80
CA MET A 289 0.27 15.58 -8.53
C MET A 289 -0.65 14.51 -7.96
N ALA A 290 -0.64 14.37 -6.63
CA ALA A 290 -1.68 13.70 -5.86
C ALA A 290 -2.13 14.60 -4.71
N THR A 291 -3.44 14.60 -4.41
CA THR A 291 -4.02 15.34 -3.30
C THR A 291 -4.95 14.44 -2.50
N MET A 292 -4.97 14.65 -1.18
CA MET A 292 -5.88 14.00 -0.26
C MET A 292 -6.75 15.06 0.42
N LEU A 293 -8.04 14.79 0.50
CA LEU A 293 -9.00 15.62 1.20
C LEU A 293 -9.27 15.10 2.60
N GLN A 294 -9.88 15.95 3.43
CA GLN A 294 -10.21 15.61 4.82
C GLN A 294 -11.21 14.45 4.95
N ASP A 295 -12.06 14.24 3.94
CA ASP A 295 -13.05 13.14 3.88
C ASP A 295 -12.44 11.80 3.43
N GLY A 296 -11.13 11.76 3.14
CA GLY A 296 -10.44 10.57 2.65
C GLY A 296 -10.40 10.43 1.14
N THR A 297 -11.05 11.32 0.37
CA THR A 297 -10.92 11.39 -1.08
C THR A 297 -9.46 11.59 -1.47
N ARG A 298 -8.97 10.80 -2.43
CA ARG A 298 -7.62 10.87 -3.00
C ARG A 298 -7.75 11.04 -4.51
N LEU A 299 -7.14 12.11 -5.03
CA LEU A 299 -7.20 12.46 -6.43
C LEU A 299 -5.79 12.67 -6.95
N SER A 300 -5.50 12.21 -8.16
CA SER A 300 -4.24 12.42 -8.83
C SER A 300 -4.47 12.88 -10.26
N GLY A 301 -3.51 13.65 -10.78
CA GLY A 301 -3.67 14.30 -12.07
C GLY A 301 -2.69 15.45 -12.24
N GLN A 302 -3.15 16.48 -12.94
CA GLN A 302 -2.39 17.68 -13.24
C GLN A 302 -3.00 18.88 -12.51
N LEU A 303 -2.16 19.63 -11.78
CA LEU A 303 -2.53 20.94 -11.24
C LEU A 303 -2.59 21.95 -12.39
N GLU A 304 -3.78 22.45 -12.71
CA GLU A 304 -3.94 23.46 -13.77
C GLU A 304 -3.67 24.86 -13.25
N ARG A 305 -4.29 25.21 -12.11
CA ARG A 305 -4.12 26.51 -11.47
C ARG A 305 -4.34 26.46 -9.97
N VAL A 306 -3.70 27.41 -9.29
CA VAL A 306 -3.91 27.69 -7.86
C VAL A 306 -4.61 29.05 -7.78
N GLU A 307 -5.82 29.06 -7.22
CA GLU A 307 -6.57 30.27 -6.94
C GLU A 307 -6.43 30.66 -5.46
N ALA A 308 -7.00 31.79 -5.06
CA ALA A 308 -6.88 32.30 -3.70
C ALA A 308 -7.41 31.34 -2.62
N ALA A 309 -8.45 30.55 -2.94
CA ALA A 309 -9.11 29.65 -1.98
C ALA A 309 -9.30 28.21 -2.51
N SER A 310 -8.81 27.91 -3.71
CA SER A 310 -9.03 26.61 -4.36
C SER A 310 -7.83 26.19 -5.22
N LEU A 311 -7.79 24.91 -5.54
CA LEU A 311 -6.92 24.30 -6.54
C LEU A 311 -7.80 23.79 -7.68
N VAL A 312 -7.38 23.97 -8.93
CA VAL A 312 -8.07 23.37 -10.07
C VAL A 312 -7.20 22.26 -10.63
N VAL A 313 -7.79 21.07 -10.68
CA VAL A 313 -7.10 19.81 -10.96
C VAL A 313 -7.80 19.09 -12.10
N GLN A 314 -7.03 18.71 -13.12
CA GLN A 314 -7.50 17.77 -14.13
C GLN A 314 -7.11 16.35 -13.75
N CYS A 315 -8.10 15.55 -13.38
CA CYS A 315 -7.95 14.11 -13.15
C CYS A 315 -8.27 13.39 -14.47
N PRO A 316 -7.39 12.54 -15.02
CA PRO A 316 -7.66 11.91 -16.33
C PRO A 316 -8.79 10.88 -16.31
N ASP A 317 -9.13 10.36 -15.13
CA ASP A 317 -10.21 9.40 -14.90
C ASP A 317 -11.59 10.06 -14.70
N ILE A 318 -11.62 11.40 -14.64
CA ILE A 318 -12.81 12.23 -14.40
C ILE A 318 -12.98 13.17 -15.59
N SER A 319 -14.21 13.30 -16.08
CA SER A 319 -14.48 14.02 -17.34
C SER A 319 -14.27 15.53 -17.21
N GLU A 320 -14.68 16.11 -16.08
CA GLU A 320 -14.51 17.54 -15.79
C GLU A 320 -13.27 17.85 -14.93
N ALA A 321 -12.80 19.10 -15.01
CA ALA A 321 -11.79 19.62 -14.09
C ALA A 321 -12.42 19.86 -12.71
N LEU A 322 -11.75 19.39 -11.66
CA LEU A 322 -12.23 19.51 -10.29
C LEU A 322 -11.69 20.79 -9.64
N THR A 323 -12.59 21.56 -9.03
CA THR A 323 -12.22 22.70 -8.18
C THR A 323 -12.23 22.26 -6.73
N ILE A 324 -11.04 22.13 -6.14
CA ILE A 324 -10.81 21.63 -4.78
C ILE A 324 -10.66 22.82 -3.83
N PRO A 325 -11.57 23.02 -2.86
CA PRO A 325 -11.38 24.04 -1.84
C PRO A 325 -10.13 23.77 -1.00
N GLN A 326 -9.25 24.76 -0.83
CA GLN A 326 -8.00 24.60 -0.06
C GLN A 326 -8.27 24.17 1.39
N ILE A 327 -9.37 24.63 1.97
CA ILE A 327 -9.78 24.23 3.34
C ILE A 327 -10.08 22.73 3.47
N GLY A 328 -10.45 22.08 2.37
CA GLY A 328 -10.69 20.63 2.32
C GLY A 328 -9.43 19.80 2.06
N VAL A 329 -8.32 20.43 1.67
CA VAL A 329 -7.06 19.73 1.35
C VAL A 329 -6.36 19.35 2.65
N ARG A 330 -6.16 18.05 2.85
CA ARG A 330 -5.32 17.48 3.93
C ARG A 330 -3.86 17.37 3.50
N ALA A 331 -3.62 16.95 2.25
CA ALA A 331 -2.27 16.81 1.71
C ALA A 331 -2.22 17.11 0.22
N LEU A 332 -1.08 17.64 -0.22
CA LEU A 332 -0.76 17.86 -1.62
C LEU A 332 0.68 17.40 -1.86
N VAL A 333 0.84 16.43 -2.76
CA VAL A 333 2.13 15.85 -3.12
C VAL A 333 2.38 16.15 -4.59
N MET A 334 3.53 16.78 -4.88
CA MET A 334 3.98 17.06 -6.23
C MET A 334 5.09 16.07 -6.61
N SER A 335 4.91 15.36 -7.72
CA SER A 335 5.86 14.43 -8.30
C SER A 335 6.41 15.03 -9.60
N PRO A 336 7.56 15.72 -9.57
CA PRO A 336 8.11 16.35 -10.77
C PRO A 336 8.47 15.29 -11.82
N THR A 337 8.15 15.60 -13.07
CA THR A 337 8.56 14.82 -14.24
C THR A 337 10.09 14.77 -14.36
N ALA A 338 10.63 13.81 -15.13
CA ALA A 338 12.08 13.71 -15.34
C ALA A 338 12.68 14.99 -15.96
N ALA A 339 11.92 15.67 -16.83
CA ALA A 339 12.32 16.96 -17.42
C ALA A 339 12.35 18.09 -16.38
N GLU A 340 11.41 18.10 -15.44
CA GLU A 340 11.40 19.06 -14.32
C GLU A 340 12.51 18.75 -13.30
N LYS A 341 12.83 17.46 -13.09
CA LYS A 341 13.99 17.05 -12.30
C LYS A 341 15.32 17.50 -12.93
N ALA A 342 15.44 17.48 -14.24
CA ALA A 342 16.65 17.96 -14.93
C ALA A 342 16.85 19.48 -14.83
N ALA A 343 15.80 20.24 -14.53
CA ALA A 343 15.87 21.67 -14.22
C ALA A 343 16.19 21.95 -12.72
N GLU A 344 16.46 20.91 -11.92
CA GLU A 344 16.75 21.00 -10.46
C GLU A 344 18.16 21.55 -10.16
N GLU A 345 18.38 22.84 -10.37
CA GLU A 345 19.37 23.57 -9.56
C GLU A 345 18.79 24.94 -9.20
N GLY A 346 18.10 25.02 -8.05
CA GLY A 346 17.87 26.30 -7.41
C GLY A 346 19.22 26.92 -7.06
N SER A 347 19.40 28.23 -7.28
CA SER A 347 20.68 28.92 -7.08
C SER A 347 21.09 29.08 -5.60
N GLY A 348 20.31 28.54 -4.67
CA GLY A 348 20.45 28.75 -3.23
C GLY A 348 20.99 27.55 -2.47
N ARG A 349 21.04 27.67 -1.14
CA ARG A 349 21.43 26.56 -0.26
C ARG A 349 20.23 25.62 -0.06
N PRO A 350 20.33 24.33 -0.46
CA PRO A 350 19.23 23.39 -0.29
C PRO A 350 18.99 23.12 1.20
N GLY A 351 17.74 23.17 1.63
CA GLY A 351 17.32 22.92 2.99
C GLY A 351 15.85 22.54 3.10
N ARG A 352 15.35 22.48 4.34
CA ARG A 352 13.94 22.29 4.65
C ARG A 352 13.47 23.44 5.54
N LEU A 353 12.50 24.21 5.07
CA LEU A 353 11.82 25.24 5.84
C LEU A 353 10.72 24.59 6.68
N THR A 354 10.72 24.85 7.99
CA THR A 354 9.69 24.42 8.93
C THR A 354 9.00 25.66 9.50
N ILE A 355 7.71 25.88 9.20
CA ILE A 355 6.90 26.99 9.73
C ILE A 355 5.53 26.42 10.13
N ASP A 356 5.03 26.74 11.33
CA ASP A 356 3.69 26.33 11.81
C ASP A 356 3.41 24.81 11.65
N GLY A 357 4.43 23.99 11.88
CA GLY A 357 4.35 22.52 11.73
C GLY A 357 4.40 22.01 10.29
N GLN A 358 4.44 22.89 9.29
CA GLN A 358 4.59 22.53 7.89
C GLN A 358 6.06 22.37 7.53
N ASN A 359 6.36 21.44 6.63
CA ASN A 359 7.71 21.17 6.15
C ASN A 359 7.78 21.39 4.64
N LEU A 360 8.68 22.25 4.19
CA LEU A 360 8.85 22.57 2.77
C LEU A 360 10.31 22.43 2.37
N ALA A 361 10.62 21.40 1.58
CA ALA A 361 11.93 21.27 0.96
C ALA A 361 12.12 22.39 -0.07
N GLY A 362 13.35 22.85 -0.26
CA GLY A 362 13.63 23.94 -1.20
C GLY A 362 15.00 24.57 -0.98
N TRP A 363 15.13 25.81 -1.44
CA TRP A 363 16.34 26.59 -1.35
C TRP A 363 16.06 27.92 -0.67
N LEU A 364 16.93 28.32 0.24
CA LEU A 364 17.00 29.72 0.66
C LEU A 364 17.75 30.48 -0.44
N ILE A 365 17.09 31.46 -1.05
CA ILE A 365 17.67 32.33 -2.07
C ILE A 365 17.67 33.79 -1.58
N ASP A 366 18.48 34.62 -2.24
CA ASP A 366 18.57 36.05 -1.92
C ASP A 366 17.25 36.77 -2.22
N GLY A 367 16.82 37.60 -1.27
CA GLY A 367 15.62 38.42 -1.36
C GLY A 367 15.88 39.88 -1.03
N LYS A 368 14.96 40.75 -1.46
CA LYS A 368 14.94 42.16 -1.04
C LYS A 368 13.95 42.34 0.09
N LYS A 369 14.40 42.99 1.17
CA LYS A 369 13.51 43.37 2.28
C LYS A 369 12.46 44.36 1.78
N THR A 370 11.21 44.14 2.15
CA THR A 370 10.09 45.08 1.94
C THR A 370 9.40 45.35 3.28
N ASP A 371 8.40 46.25 3.31
CA ASP A 371 7.65 46.53 4.55
C ASP A 371 6.84 45.31 5.02
N GLU A 372 6.44 44.42 4.10
CA GLU A 372 5.59 43.25 4.38
C GLU A 372 6.37 41.93 4.50
N ALA A 373 7.62 41.87 4.01
CA ALA A 373 8.38 40.62 3.95
C ALA A 373 9.87 40.77 4.33
N ALA A 374 10.41 39.73 4.97
CA ALA A 374 11.83 39.65 5.29
C ALA A 374 12.68 39.53 4.02
N CYS A 375 14.00 39.72 4.14
CA CYS A 375 14.95 39.46 3.05
C CYS A 375 15.15 37.96 2.76
N PHE A 376 14.56 37.08 3.56
CA PHE A 376 14.60 35.63 3.35
C PHE A 376 13.54 35.22 2.36
N VAL A 377 13.99 34.69 1.22
CA VAL A 377 13.10 34.20 0.16
C VAL A 377 13.29 32.69 0.04
N TRP A 378 12.20 31.96 0.18
CA TRP A 378 12.21 30.51 0.00
C TRP A 378 11.74 30.16 -1.39
N GLN A 379 12.54 29.38 -2.11
CA GLN A 379 12.14 28.72 -3.34
C GLN A 379 11.81 27.28 -3.01
N PRO A 380 10.52 26.86 -3.00
CA PRO A 380 10.18 25.47 -2.79
C PRO A 380 10.84 24.56 -3.83
N LYS A 381 11.19 23.35 -3.41
CA LYS A 381 11.68 22.32 -4.33
C LYS A 381 10.64 22.15 -5.44
N THR A 382 11.10 22.03 -6.69
CA THR A 382 10.28 21.94 -7.92
C THR A 382 9.48 23.19 -8.29
N SER A 383 9.59 24.29 -7.54
CA SER A 383 8.94 25.55 -7.91
C SER A 383 9.85 26.41 -8.78
N ARG A 384 9.28 27.00 -9.84
CA ARG A 384 9.94 28.04 -10.66
C ARG A 384 9.91 29.42 -10.02
N THR A 385 9.11 29.58 -8.97
CA THR A 385 8.92 30.84 -8.27
C THR A 385 9.41 30.72 -6.84
N SER A 386 9.63 31.85 -6.21
CA SER A 386 10.01 31.94 -4.82
C SER A 386 9.09 32.89 -4.08
N SER A 387 9.01 32.76 -2.76
CA SER A 387 8.18 33.61 -1.92
C SER A 387 8.98 34.12 -0.73
N ALA A 388 8.86 35.42 -0.48
CA ALA A 388 9.46 36.03 0.67
C ALA A 388 8.75 35.55 1.95
N ILE A 389 9.51 35.16 2.95
CA ILE A 389 8.98 34.77 4.25
C ILE A 389 8.48 36.03 4.94
N LYS A 390 7.22 36.01 5.42
CA LYS A 390 6.63 37.15 6.14
C LYS A 390 7.49 37.51 7.34
N SER A 391 7.67 38.80 7.60
CA SER A 391 8.52 39.32 8.67
C SER A 391 8.15 38.85 10.08
N ARG A 392 6.91 38.37 10.27
CA ARG A 392 6.39 37.84 11.55
C ARG A 392 6.27 36.31 11.60
N ALA A 393 6.68 35.59 10.56
CA ALA A 393 6.62 34.14 10.57
C ALA A 393 7.70 33.56 11.50
N ALA A 394 7.31 32.66 12.41
CA ALA A 394 8.22 31.91 13.24
C ALA A 394 8.49 30.54 12.61
N GLY A 395 9.76 30.15 12.51
CA GLY A 395 10.14 28.87 11.92
C GLY A 395 11.64 28.66 11.91
N GLU A 396 12.07 27.54 11.35
CA GLU A 396 13.47 27.16 11.21
C GLU A 396 13.77 26.70 9.78
N ILE A 397 15.02 26.83 9.35
CA ILE A 397 15.51 26.21 8.12
C ILE A 397 16.55 25.17 8.51
N VAL A 398 16.23 23.91 8.30
CA VAL A 398 17.12 22.79 8.58
C VAL A 398 17.94 22.48 7.33
N TYR A 399 19.26 22.67 7.43
CA TYR A 399 20.20 22.23 6.42
C TYR A 399 20.73 20.85 6.79
N ARG A 400 20.63 19.87 5.90
CA ARG A 400 21.38 18.62 6.06
C ARG A 400 22.84 18.91 5.76
N GLU A 401 23.74 18.65 6.72
CA GLU A 401 25.14 18.53 6.38
C GLU A 401 25.29 17.37 5.39
N ALA A 402 25.94 17.63 4.26
CA ALA A 402 26.34 16.55 3.35
C ALA A 402 27.15 15.57 4.20
N ARG A 403 26.73 14.30 4.24
CA ARG A 403 27.55 13.25 4.86
C ARG A 403 28.96 13.41 4.26
N LYS A 404 29.97 13.66 5.11
CA LYS A 404 31.37 13.59 4.66
C LYS A 404 31.49 12.27 3.93
N ALA A 405 31.90 12.32 2.66
CA ALA A 405 32.21 11.12 1.91
C ALA A 405 33.20 10.34 2.77
N VAL A 406 32.74 9.25 3.37
CA VAL A 406 33.64 8.33 4.06
C VAL A 406 34.57 7.85 2.95
N PRO A 407 35.90 8.02 3.08
CA PRO A 407 36.83 7.41 2.15
C PRO A 407 36.43 5.95 2.03
N VAL A 408 36.28 5.45 0.80
CA VAL A 408 36.05 4.03 0.56
C VAL A 408 37.33 3.32 1.00
N GLU A 409 37.49 3.11 2.30
CA GLU A 409 38.29 2.02 2.81
C GLU A 409 37.61 0.78 2.24
N GLN A 410 38.33 0.07 1.38
CA GLN A 410 38.00 -1.28 1.00
C GLN A 410 37.91 -2.09 2.29
N ALA A 411 36.72 -2.12 2.88
CA ALA A 411 36.37 -3.06 3.90
C ALA A 411 36.58 -4.42 3.25
N GLN A 412 37.71 -5.05 3.57
CA GLN A 412 37.87 -6.47 3.36
C GLN A 412 36.66 -7.11 4.01
N VAL A 413 35.70 -7.50 3.16
CA VAL A 413 34.60 -8.36 3.53
C VAL A 413 35.27 -9.61 4.08
N ARG A 414 35.35 -9.71 5.41
CA ARG A 414 35.51 -11.00 6.06
C ARG A 414 34.25 -11.76 5.68
N GLU A 415 34.35 -12.55 4.63
CA GLU A 415 33.42 -13.61 4.29
C GLU A 415 33.29 -14.48 5.55
N ARG A 416 32.26 -14.21 6.34
CA ARG A 416 31.71 -15.22 7.22
C ARG A 416 30.89 -16.13 6.31
N PRO A 417 31.11 -17.46 6.36
CA PRO A 417 30.36 -18.39 5.53
C PRO A 417 28.89 -18.34 5.96
N GLY A 418 28.10 -17.56 5.23
CA GLY A 418 26.65 -17.54 5.33
C GLY A 418 26.15 -18.78 4.62
N ALA A 419 25.43 -19.66 5.33
CA ALA A 419 24.66 -20.72 4.72
C ALA A 419 23.75 -20.11 3.63
N ASN A 420 23.98 -20.51 2.38
CA ASN A 420 23.28 -20.05 1.20
C ASN A 420 21.83 -20.57 1.25
N PHE A 421 20.91 -19.77 1.81
CA PHE A 421 19.47 -20.05 1.75
C PHE A 421 18.93 -20.15 0.30
N LEU A 422 19.68 -19.60 -0.68
CA LEU A 422 19.41 -19.79 -2.11
C LEU A 422 19.46 -21.28 -2.51
N ASP A 423 20.26 -22.10 -1.83
CA ASP A 423 20.37 -23.54 -2.11
C ASP A 423 19.10 -24.31 -1.70
N ILE A 424 18.40 -23.87 -0.64
CA ILE A 424 17.10 -24.44 -0.22
C ILE A 424 16.04 -24.16 -1.29
N PHE A 425 16.06 -22.98 -1.91
CA PHE A 425 15.14 -22.62 -2.99
C PHE A 425 15.49 -23.26 -4.34
N LEU A 426 16.77 -23.49 -4.64
CA LEU A 426 17.20 -24.13 -5.90
C LEU A 426 16.87 -25.63 -5.95
N GLN A 427 16.73 -26.31 -4.81
CA GLN A 427 16.34 -27.73 -4.77
C GLN A 427 14.90 -27.99 -5.25
N LYS A 428 13.96 -27.06 -5.03
CA LYS A 428 12.57 -27.20 -5.51
C LYS A 428 12.39 -27.05 -7.04
N ALA A 429 13.39 -26.55 -7.77
CA ALA A 429 13.25 -26.23 -9.21
C ALA A 429 13.72 -27.34 -10.16
N ASN A 430 14.40 -28.39 -9.67
CA ASN A 430 14.92 -29.47 -10.51
C ASN A 430 14.94 -30.81 -9.76
N THR A 431 13.86 -31.58 -9.80
CA THR A 431 13.95 -33.01 -9.45
C THR A 431 12.93 -33.84 -10.26
N PRO A 432 13.38 -34.74 -11.15
CA PRO A 432 12.53 -35.78 -11.73
C PRO A 432 12.30 -36.91 -10.70
N PRO A 433 11.25 -37.74 -10.84
CA PRO A 433 10.89 -38.66 -9.78
C PRO A 433 11.76 -39.91 -9.84
N ALA A 434 12.54 -40.20 -8.81
CA ALA A 434 12.94 -41.58 -8.53
C ALA A 434 13.49 -41.81 -7.11
N GLU A 435 12.89 -42.86 -6.53
CA GLU A 435 13.46 -43.92 -5.69
C GLU A 435 13.99 -43.63 -4.28
N ARG A 436 13.38 -44.40 -3.36
CA ARG A 436 13.71 -44.52 -1.95
C ARG A 436 15.13 -45.04 -1.77
N ALA A 437 15.97 -44.26 -1.09
CA ALA A 437 17.14 -44.78 -0.41
C ALA A 437 17.38 -44.07 0.94
N THR A 438 17.37 -44.92 1.98
CA THR A 438 18.08 -44.85 3.27
C THR A 438 18.35 -43.49 3.93
N THR A 439 17.76 -43.36 5.12
CA THR A 439 17.94 -42.34 6.16
C THR A 439 19.39 -41.93 6.37
N VAL A 440 19.71 -40.73 5.91
CA VAL A 440 20.83 -39.92 6.41
C VAL A 440 20.20 -38.92 7.39
N ASP A 441 20.75 -38.80 8.59
CA ASP A 441 20.30 -37.80 9.57
C ASP A 441 20.38 -36.40 8.94
N HIS A 442 19.22 -35.78 8.72
CA HIS A 442 19.14 -34.42 8.23
C HIS A 442 19.09 -33.47 9.42
N ASN A 443 20.04 -32.55 9.48
CA ASN A 443 20.12 -31.56 10.54
C ASN A 443 19.80 -30.17 9.98
N ILE A 444 18.87 -29.47 10.63
CA ILE A 444 18.64 -28.04 10.39
C ILE A 444 19.59 -27.28 11.32
N HIS A 445 20.38 -26.40 10.73
CA HIS A 445 21.27 -25.50 11.45
C HIS A 445 20.61 -24.13 11.61
N LEU A 446 20.33 -23.73 12.84
CA LEU A 446 19.76 -22.42 13.15
C LEU A 446 20.86 -21.37 13.36
N ARG A 447 20.54 -20.10 13.09
CA ARG A 447 21.46 -18.98 13.34
C ARG A 447 21.76 -18.75 14.83
N SER A 448 20.97 -19.32 15.75
CA SER A 448 21.25 -19.36 17.19
C SER A 448 22.44 -20.27 17.55
N GLY A 449 22.87 -21.14 16.64
CA GLY A 449 23.88 -22.17 16.88
C GLY A 449 23.29 -23.56 17.18
N ASP A 450 21.97 -23.66 17.28
CA ASP A 450 21.31 -24.93 17.55
C ASP A 450 21.25 -25.83 16.31
N ILE A 451 21.33 -27.14 16.56
CA ILE A 451 21.24 -28.19 15.55
C ILE A 451 20.01 -29.04 15.88
N ILE A 452 19.04 -29.08 14.96
CA ILE A 452 17.80 -29.84 15.13
C ILE A 452 17.80 -31.02 14.16
N PRO A 453 17.77 -32.27 14.63
CA PRO A 453 17.59 -33.43 13.77
C PRO A 453 16.15 -33.45 13.24
N CYS A 454 16.00 -33.67 11.94
CA CYS A 454 14.71 -33.68 11.26
C CYS A 454 14.62 -34.80 10.22
N ASN A 455 13.40 -35.21 9.93
CA ASN A 455 13.10 -36.13 8.84
C ASN A 455 12.53 -35.34 7.67
N VAL A 456 13.13 -35.45 6.49
CA VAL A 456 12.61 -34.81 5.27
C VAL A 456 11.50 -35.69 4.72
N LEU A 457 10.25 -35.23 4.83
CA LEU A 457 9.05 -36.00 4.43
C LEU A 457 8.78 -35.96 2.93
N SER A 458 9.29 -34.93 2.24
CA SER A 458 9.30 -34.81 0.78
C SER A 458 10.36 -33.78 0.38
N ILE A 459 11.13 -34.07 -0.66
CA ILE A 459 12.06 -33.11 -1.30
C ILE A 459 11.35 -32.46 -2.46
#